data_AF-A0A6N6KQV1-F1
#
_entry.id   AF-A0A6N6KQV1-F1
#
_cell.length_a   1.000
_cell.length_b   1.000
_cell.length_c   1.000
_cell.angle_alpha   90.00
_cell.angle_beta   90.00
_cell.angle_gamma   90.00
#
_symmetry.space_group_name_H-M   'P 1'
#
loop_
_entity.id
_entity.type
_entity.pdbx_description
1 polymer ?
#
loop_
_entity_poly.entity_id
_entity_poly.type
_entity_poly.pdbx_seq_one_letter_code
_entity_poly.pdbx_strand_id
1 'polypeptide(L)'
;MHKAYPSDSPPLLHNQWLKEVNDFIDEHLSDRHLTVADIAAAVFMSERQFYRKLKKITGKTPNQYLTEIRLQKAKLLLEDQVFDTLKEVALNVGYSRSDYFSFLFEARFGIKPSAYFSS
;
A
#
# COMPACT_ATOMS: atom_id res chain seq x y z
N MET A 1 -21.37 15.50 -12.06
CA MET A 1 -21.68 15.73 -10.63
C MET A 1 -20.54 15.18 -9.79
N HIS A 2 -19.77 16.08 -9.17
CA HIS A 2 -18.60 15.80 -8.36
C HIS A 2 -18.95 14.94 -7.13
N LYS A 3 -18.14 13.91 -6.84
CA LYS A 3 -17.93 13.45 -5.46
C LYS A 3 -16.50 13.77 -5.09
N ALA A 4 -16.33 14.95 -4.48
CA ALA A 4 -15.14 15.27 -3.72
C ALA A 4 -15.13 14.38 -2.47
N TYR A 5 -14.06 13.60 -2.28
CA TYR A 5 -13.76 12.99 -1.00
C TYR A 5 -12.92 14.00 -0.20
N PRO A 6 -13.35 14.40 1.02
CA PRO A 6 -12.55 15.28 1.86
C PRO A 6 -11.29 14.56 2.37
N SER A 7 -10.26 15.36 2.66
CA SER A 7 -8.84 15.00 2.63
C SER A 7 -8.27 14.19 3.79
N ASP A 8 -9.02 13.87 4.85
CA ASP A 8 -8.42 13.24 6.03
C ASP A 8 -9.24 12.00 6.44
N SER A 9 -8.77 10.84 5.98
CA SER A 9 -9.28 9.47 6.24
C SER A 9 -10.68 9.15 5.69
N PRO A 10 -10.83 8.21 4.74
CA PRO A 10 -12.14 7.77 4.30
C PRO A 10 -12.81 6.93 5.40
N PRO A 11 -14.16 6.93 5.50
CA PRO A 11 -14.92 6.16 6.50
C PRO A 11 -14.84 4.66 6.14
N LEU A 12 -13.69 4.04 6.35
CA LEU A 12 -13.41 2.65 5.99
C LEU A 12 -13.56 1.68 7.16
N LEU A 13 -13.78 2.20 8.39
CA LEU A 13 -13.91 1.40 9.60
C LEU A 13 -15.15 0.47 9.64
N HIS A 14 -16.08 0.58 8.69
CA HIS A 14 -17.29 -0.26 8.64
C HIS A 14 -17.29 -1.32 7.52
N ASN A 15 -16.22 -1.44 6.73
CA ASN A 15 -16.19 -2.41 5.63
C ASN A 15 -15.33 -3.63 6.01
N GLN A 16 -15.96 -4.63 6.61
CA GLN A 16 -15.34 -5.89 7.01
C GLN A 16 -14.53 -6.54 5.87
N TRP A 17 -15.03 -6.50 4.64
CA TRP A 17 -14.32 -7.05 3.49
C TRP A 17 -13.02 -6.29 3.18
N LEU A 18 -13.03 -4.96 3.31
CA LEU A 18 -11.80 -4.19 3.08
C LEU A 18 -10.78 -4.43 4.20
N LYS A 19 -11.27 -4.68 5.43
CA LYS A 19 -10.40 -5.10 6.54
C LYS A 19 -9.71 -6.43 6.21
N GLU A 20 -10.45 -7.45 5.76
CA GLU A 20 -9.88 -8.75 5.35
C GLU A 20 -8.84 -8.61 4.23
N VAL A 21 -9.11 -7.74 3.24
CA VAL A 21 -8.14 -7.42 2.18
C VAL A 21 -6.87 -6.80 2.76
N ASN A 22 -7.01 -5.83 3.67
CA ASN A 22 -5.86 -5.15 4.27
C ASN A 22 -5.06 -6.08 5.18
N ASP A 23 -5.73 -6.88 6.03
CA ASP A 23 -5.10 -7.85 6.90
C ASP A 23 -4.24 -8.83 6.08
N PHE A 24 -4.79 -9.37 4.99
CA PHE A 24 -4.05 -10.27 4.10
C PHE A 24 -2.84 -9.59 3.44
N ILE A 25 -2.99 -8.34 2.96
CA ILE A 25 -1.89 -7.58 2.38
C ILE A 25 -0.80 -7.31 3.43
N ASP A 26 -1.18 -6.94 4.65
CA ASP A 26 -0.24 -6.64 5.74
C ASP A 26 0.55 -7.89 6.16
N GLU A 27 -0.11 -9.05 6.24
CA GLU A 27 0.54 -10.35 6.51
C GLU A 27 1.56 -10.75 5.43
N HIS A 28 1.35 -10.30 4.19
CA HIS A 28 2.19 -10.65 3.03
C HIS A 28 2.95 -9.43 2.47
N LEU A 29 3.06 -8.35 3.24
CA LEU A 29 3.47 -7.05 2.71
C LEU A 29 4.88 -7.08 2.10
N SER A 30 5.80 -7.79 2.77
CA SER A 30 7.19 -7.99 2.36
C SER A 30 7.36 -8.94 1.18
N ASP A 31 6.31 -9.68 0.80
CA ASP A 31 6.38 -10.58 -0.34
C ASP A 31 6.35 -9.79 -1.66
N ARG A 32 7.52 -9.68 -2.29
CA ARG A 32 7.68 -9.04 -3.60
C ARG A 32 6.92 -9.72 -4.73
N HIS A 33 6.48 -10.97 -4.54
CA HIS A 33 5.72 -11.74 -5.51
C HIS A 33 4.21 -11.71 -5.26
N LEU A 34 3.74 -11.05 -4.19
CA LEU A 34 2.31 -10.88 -3.92
C LEU A 34 1.59 -10.26 -5.12
N THR A 35 0.62 -10.98 -5.66
CA THR A 35 -0.16 -10.57 -6.83
C THR A 35 -1.60 -10.18 -6.48
N VAL A 36 -2.26 -9.53 -7.43
CA VAL A 36 -3.70 -9.25 -7.34
C VAL A 36 -4.52 -10.54 -7.29
N ALA A 37 -4.07 -11.59 -7.95
CA ALA A 37 -4.74 -12.89 -7.95
C ALA A 37 -4.73 -13.51 -6.56
N ASP A 38 -3.60 -13.43 -5.84
CA ASP A 38 -3.48 -13.95 -4.47
C ASP A 38 -4.43 -13.23 -3.52
N ILE A 39 -4.46 -11.89 -3.59
CA ILE A 39 -5.37 -11.07 -2.76
C ILE A 39 -6.84 -11.38 -3.08
N ALA A 40 -7.18 -11.52 -4.36
CA ALA A 40 -8.54 -11.86 -4.77
C ALA A 40 -8.96 -13.25 -4.27
N ALA A 41 -8.06 -14.24 -4.37
CA ALA A 41 -8.28 -15.60 -3.88
C ALA A 41 -8.45 -15.65 -2.36
N ALA A 42 -7.68 -14.87 -1.61
CA ALA A 42 -7.76 -14.79 -0.15
C ALA A 42 -9.15 -14.33 0.35
N VAL A 43 -9.86 -13.54 -0.45
CA VAL A 43 -11.23 -13.10 -0.15
C VAL A 43 -12.29 -13.81 -1.00
N PHE A 44 -11.95 -15.00 -1.51
CA PHE A 44 -12.84 -15.90 -2.26
C PHE A 44 -13.51 -15.24 -3.48
N MET A 45 -12.77 -14.43 -4.23
CA MET A 45 -13.25 -13.73 -5.43
C MET A 45 -12.41 -14.05 -6.65
N SER A 46 -13.04 -13.98 -7.83
CA SER A 46 -12.26 -13.86 -9.07
C SER A 46 -11.62 -12.47 -9.17
N GLU A 47 -10.49 -12.36 -9.88
CA GLU A 47 -9.79 -11.08 -10.07
C GLU A 47 -10.69 -9.97 -10.62
N ARG A 48 -11.62 -10.31 -11.52
CA ARG A 48 -12.58 -9.36 -12.11
C ARG A 48 -13.56 -8.84 -11.06
N GLN A 49 -14.07 -9.71 -10.19
CA GLN A 49 -14.98 -9.31 -9.12
C GLN A 49 -14.25 -8.44 -8.08
N PHE A 50 -13.05 -8.87 -7.69
CA PHE A 50 -12.17 -8.14 -6.79
C PHE A 50 -11.88 -6.73 -7.31
N TYR A 51 -11.39 -6.62 -8.56
CA TYR A 51 -11.11 -5.34 -9.21
C TYR A 51 -12.30 -4.39 -9.15
N ARG A 52 -13.49 -4.86 -9.58
CA ARG A 52 -14.69 -4.03 -9.63
C ARG A 52 -15.12 -3.57 -8.24
N LYS A 53 -15.10 -4.46 -7.25
CA LYS A 53 -15.49 -4.16 -5.87
C LYS A 53 -14.52 -3.17 -5.23
N LEU A 54 -13.20 -3.44 -5.35
CA LEU A 54 -12.16 -2.57 -4.81
C LEU A 54 -12.23 -1.18 -5.43
N LYS A 55 -12.26 -1.08 -6.77
CA LYS A 55 -12.34 0.21 -7.47
C LYS A 55 -13.57 1.02 -7.09
N LYS A 56 -14.71 0.35 -6.90
CA LYS A 56 -15.96 1.00 -6.46
C LYS A 56 -15.85 1.58 -5.04
N ILE A 57 -15.15 0.89 -4.14
CA ILE A 57 -15.00 1.29 -2.73
C ILE A 57 -13.89 2.35 -2.56
N THR A 58 -12.72 2.11 -3.16
CA THR A 58 -11.50 2.87 -2.87
C THR A 58 -11.14 3.89 -3.95
N GLY A 59 -11.78 3.81 -5.12
CA GLY A 59 -11.40 4.60 -6.30
C GLY A 59 -10.07 4.19 -6.93
N LYS A 60 -9.38 3.15 -6.44
CA LYS A 60 -8.07 2.69 -6.92
C LYS A 60 -8.17 1.33 -7.63
N THR A 61 -7.31 1.09 -8.62
CA THR A 61 -7.13 -0.29 -9.13
C THR A 61 -6.43 -1.15 -8.07
N PRO A 62 -6.52 -2.49 -8.13
CA PRO A 62 -5.78 -3.39 -7.24
C PRO A 62 -4.29 -3.05 -7.07
N ASN A 63 -3.55 -2.89 -8.17
CA ASN A 63 -2.12 -2.57 -8.12
C ASN A 63 -1.86 -1.19 -7.50
N GLN A 64 -2.69 -0.20 -7.81
CA GLN A 64 -2.61 1.13 -7.17
C GLN A 64 -2.88 1.05 -5.67
N TYR A 65 -3.81 0.18 -5.26
CA TYR A 65 -4.16 0.01 -3.86
C TYR A 65 -3.06 -0.69 -3.06
N LEU A 66 -2.51 -1.78 -3.60
CA LEU A 66 -1.35 -2.47 -3.01
C LEU A 66 -0.14 -1.52 -2.89
N THR A 67 0.13 -0.74 -3.94
CA THR A 67 1.18 0.28 -3.91
C THR A 67 0.92 1.33 -2.82
N GLU A 68 -0.31 1.83 -2.70
CA GLU A 68 -0.67 2.77 -1.64
C GLU A 68 -0.41 2.19 -0.25
N ILE A 69 -0.83 0.96 0.03
CA ILE A 69 -0.62 0.31 1.34
C ILE A 69 0.88 0.18 1.64
N ARG A 70 1.67 -0.33 0.69
CA ARG A 70 3.13 -0.46 0.86
C ARG A 70 3.81 0.87 1.15
N LEU A 71 3.45 1.92 0.42
CA LEU A 71 4.02 3.25 0.63
C LEU A 71 3.61 3.86 1.97
N GLN A 72 2.35 3.69 2.39
CA GLN A 72 1.87 4.13 3.70
C GLN A 72 2.61 3.41 4.84
N LYS A 73 2.77 2.09 4.74
CA LYS A 73 3.54 1.34 5.74
C LYS A 73 5.00 1.76 5.76
N ALA A 74 5.61 1.97 4.60
CA ALA A 74 6.98 2.44 4.51
C ALA A 74 7.16 3.80 5.18
N LYS A 75 6.19 4.71 5.04
CA LYS A 75 6.22 6.01 5.70
C LYS A 75 6.24 5.86 7.22
N LEU A 76 5.38 5.00 7.77
CA LEU A 76 5.38 4.71 9.21
C LEU A 76 6.73 4.15 9.68
N LEU A 77 7.29 3.17 8.96
CA LEU A 77 8.60 2.58 9.29
C LEU A 77 9.75 3.60 9.27
N LEU A 78 9.68 4.59 8.36
CA LEU A 78 10.66 5.68 8.26
C LEU A 78 10.48 6.70 9.38
N GLU A 79 9.23 7.07 9.71
CA GLU A 79 8.91 7.99 10.81
C GLU A 79 9.30 7.42 12.17
N ASP A 80 9.07 6.12 12.36
CA ASP A 80 9.40 5.38 13.58
C ASP A 80 10.88 4.94 13.64
N GLN A 81 11.68 5.22 12.60
CA GLN A 81 13.09 4.83 12.49
C GLN A 81 13.34 3.34 12.77
N VAL A 82 12.45 2.47 12.27
CA VAL A 82 12.50 1.03 12.55
C VAL A 82 13.71 0.34 11.91
N PHE A 83 14.23 0.92 10.83
CA PHE A 83 15.36 0.40 10.08
C PHE A 83 16.41 1.49 9.86
N ASP A 84 17.67 1.08 9.70
CA ASP A 84 18.80 2.00 9.53
C ASP A 84 19.04 2.38 8.06
N THR A 85 18.48 1.62 7.12
CA THR A 85 18.71 1.84 5.69
C THR A 85 17.45 1.86 4.84
N LEU A 86 17.50 2.65 3.76
CA LEU A 86 16.46 2.68 2.74
C LEU A 86 16.19 1.31 2.10
N LYS A 87 17.24 0.48 1.99
CA LYS A 87 17.15 -0.86 1.41
C LYS A 87 16.30 -1.78 2.30
N GLU A 88 16.49 -1.72 3.62
CA GLU A 88 15.72 -2.53 4.56
C GLU A 88 14.25 -2.12 4.57
N VAL A 89 13.96 -0.82 4.57
CA VAL A 89 12.56 -0.34 4.44
C VAL A 89 11.93 -0.88 3.17
N ALA A 90 12.60 -0.71 2.02
CA ALA A 90 12.09 -1.17 0.72
C ALA A 90 11.80 -2.68 0.72
N LEU A 91 12.72 -3.50 1.24
CA LEU A 91 12.54 -4.95 1.33
C LEU A 91 11.36 -5.33 2.24
N ASN A 92 11.23 -4.66 3.39
CA ASN A 92 10.16 -4.95 4.35
C ASN A 92 8.77 -4.54 3.86
N VAL A 93 8.69 -3.63 2.89
CA VAL A 93 7.42 -3.26 2.24
C VAL A 93 7.27 -3.88 0.83
N GLY A 94 8.07 -4.90 0.50
CA GLY A 94 7.87 -5.73 -0.69
C GLY A 94 8.49 -5.19 -1.98
N TYR A 95 9.45 -4.27 -1.90
CA TYR A 95 10.22 -3.79 -3.05
C TYR A 95 11.65 -4.35 -3.05
N SER A 96 12.04 -4.97 -4.16
CA SER A 96 13.44 -5.45 -4.34
C SER A 96 14.41 -4.36 -4.78
N ARG A 97 13.88 -3.24 -5.27
CA ARG A 97 14.62 -2.14 -5.87
C ARG A 97 14.34 -0.86 -5.10
N SER A 98 15.32 -0.41 -4.30
CA SER A 98 15.21 0.78 -3.46
C SER A 98 15.08 2.08 -4.26
N ASP A 99 15.67 2.14 -5.47
CA ASP A 99 15.57 3.28 -6.38
C ASP A 99 14.14 3.48 -6.90
N TYR A 100 13.50 2.38 -7.32
CA TYR A 100 12.11 2.41 -7.76
C TYR A 100 11.15 2.71 -6.62
N PHE A 101 11.36 2.10 -5.45
CA PHE A 101 10.61 2.42 -4.23
C PHE A 101 10.72 3.92 -3.90
N SER A 102 11.93 4.47 -3.90
CA SER A 102 12.19 5.87 -3.58
C SER A 102 11.46 6.82 -4.52
N PHE A 103 11.49 6.55 -5.83
CA PHE A 103 10.75 7.31 -6.83
C PHE A 103 9.23 7.31 -6.54
N LEU A 104 8.65 6.14 -6.26
CA LEU A 104 7.23 6.02 -5.95
C LEU A 104 6.85 6.74 -4.65
N PHE A 105 7.70 6.64 -3.63
CA PHE A 105 7.51 7.29 -2.35
C PHE A 105 7.54 8.81 -2.48
N GLU A 106 8.56 9.36 -3.16
CA GLU A 106 8.67 10.79 -3.42
C GLU A 106 7.49 11.30 -4.26
N ALA A 107 7.08 10.56 -5.30
CA ALA A 107 5.91 10.91 -6.09
C ALA A 107 4.62 10.93 -5.26
N ARG A 108 4.51 10.08 -4.24
CA ARG A 108 3.32 9.97 -3.40
C ARG A 108 3.28 10.99 -2.25
N PHE A 109 4.42 11.28 -1.63
CA PHE A 109 4.49 12.09 -0.39
C PHE A 109 5.21 13.43 -0.55
N GLY A 110 5.84 13.68 -1.71
CA GLY A 110 6.56 14.93 -1.99
C GLY A 110 7.92 15.06 -1.29
N ILE A 111 8.39 14.01 -0.62
CA ILE A 111 9.67 13.97 0.08
C ILE A 111 10.41 12.66 -0.22
N LYS A 112 11.73 12.74 -0.38
CA LYS A 112 12.57 11.54 -0.55
C LYS A 112 12.64 10.74 0.76
N PRO A 113 12.54 9.40 0.72
CA PRO A 113 12.77 8.57 1.89
C PRO A 113 14.11 8.82 2.58
N SER A 114 15.16 9.16 1.82
CA SER A 114 16.49 9.43 2.36
C SER A 114 16.51 10.56 3.39
N ALA A 115 15.56 11.49 3.33
CA ALA A 115 15.47 12.61 4.27
C ALA A 115 15.19 12.16 5.72
N TYR A 116 14.69 10.93 5.91
CA TYR A 116 14.42 10.37 7.24
C TYR A 116 15.65 9.78 7.94
N PHE A 117 16.75 9.55 7.20
CA PHE A 117 17.98 8.92 7.74
C PHE A 117 19.09 9.92 8.08
N SER A 118 18.88 11.22 7.84
CA SER A 118 19.85 12.26 8.14
C SER A 118 19.79 12.64 9.63
N SER A 119 20.45 11.87 10.48
CA SER A 119 20.92 12.33 11.79
C SER A 119 22.32 12.93 11.69
#